data_AF-G4Z6Q9-F1
#
_entry.id   AF-G4Z6Q9-F1
#
_cell.length_a   1.000
_cell.length_b   1.000
_cell.length_c   1.000
_cell.angle_alpha   90.00
_cell.angle_beta   90.00
_cell.angle_gamma   90.00
#
_symmetry.space_group_name_H-M   'P 1'
#
loop_
_entity.id
_entity.type
_entity.pdbx_description
1 polymer ?
#
loop_
_entity_poly.entity_id
_entity_poly.type
_entity_poly.pdbx_seq_one_letter_code
_entity_poly.pdbx_strand_id
1 'polypeptide(L)'
;MELQLNVTARYTPQRSECVGDVLRHFESPTWVRLVLRQVVPQLKRISPTDPKALTKMVRDAERIGPPAGQEITCSICMASSPLSNLATSTLQLPCGHRFHCGCAQSWLTRRSTCPLCRFQLPKAYAGTFAIAAVQSTLVLPPEHDGLTSSELLSRSVGDETLRAAVKITMAR
;
A
#
# COMPACT_ATOMS: atom_id res chain seq x y z
N MET A 1 -12.52 12.70 2.25
CA MET A 1 -11.23 12.41 1.57
C MET A 1 -11.34 10.99 1.05
N GLU A 2 -11.29 10.81 -0.26
CA GLU A 2 -11.40 9.49 -0.89
C GLU A 2 -10.01 8.87 -1.04
N LEU A 3 -9.87 7.62 -0.64
CA LEU A 3 -8.66 6.83 -0.86
C LEU A 3 -8.91 5.80 -1.96
N GLN A 4 -7.94 5.63 -2.87
CA GLN A 4 -7.99 4.56 -3.87
C GLN A 4 -6.82 3.59 -3.66
N LEU A 5 -7.14 2.30 -3.60
CA LEU A 5 -6.18 1.21 -3.55
C LEU A 5 -6.31 0.37 -4.80
N ASN A 6 -5.19 0.10 -5.46
CA ASN A 6 -5.15 -0.78 -6.62
C ASN A 6 -4.42 -2.07 -6.23
N VAL A 7 -5.09 -3.20 -6.39
CA VAL A 7 -4.57 -4.53 -6.05
C VAL A 7 -4.71 -5.44 -7.26
N THR A 8 -3.69 -6.25 -7.53
CA THR A 8 -3.80 -7.34 -8.52
C THR A 8 -4.10 -8.63 -7.79
N ALA A 9 -5.27 -9.20 -8.02
CA ALA A 9 -5.65 -10.53 -7.55
C ALA A 9 -5.39 -11.57 -8.65
N ARG A 10 -5.05 -12.80 -8.24
CA ARG A 10 -4.99 -13.96 -9.13
C ARG A 10 -6.24 -14.79 -8.88
N TYR A 11 -6.94 -15.15 -9.95
CA TYR A 11 -8.15 -15.96 -9.91
C TYR A 11 -7.92 -17.24 -10.71
N THR A 12 -8.29 -18.38 -10.14
CA THR A 12 -8.20 -19.68 -10.83
C THR A 12 -9.61 -20.13 -11.16
N PRO A 13 -10.03 -20.08 -12.43
CA PRO A 13 -11.38 -20.45 -12.84
C PRO A 13 -11.62 -21.95 -12.69
N GLN A 14 -12.89 -22.35 -12.65
CA GLN A 14 -13.26 -23.76 -12.82
C GLN A 14 -13.23 -24.13 -14.31
N ARG A 15 -12.96 -25.41 -14.61
CA ARG A 15 -12.76 -25.95 -15.98
C ARG A 15 -13.84 -25.60 -17.01
N SER A 16 -15.07 -25.30 -16.55
CA SER A 16 -16.21 -24.99 -17.40
C SER A 16 -16.64 -23.52 -17.37
N GLU A 17 -15.89 -22.64 -16.70
CA GLU A 17 -16.25 -21.22 -16.62
C GLU A 17 -15.90 -20.47 -17.92
N CYS A 18 -16.85 -19.65 -18.38
CA CYS A 18 -16.61 -18.65 -19.42
C CYS A 18 -16.25 -17.29 -18.80
N VAL A 19 -15.75 -16.36 -19.63
CA VAL A 19 -15.44 -14.99 -19.19
C VAL A 19 -16.63 -14.33 -18.50
N GLY A 20 -17.85 -14.57 -19.00
CA GLY A 20 -19.07 -14.04 -18.40
C GLY A 20 -19.33 -14.58 -16.99
N ASP A 21 -19.01 -15.85 -16.71
CA ASP A 21 -19.12 -16.42 -15.37
C ASP A 21 -18.15 -15.75 -14.40
N VAL A 22 -16.91 -15.52 -14.83
CA VAL A 22 -15.89 -14.84 -14.03
C VAL A 22 -16.29 -13.41 -13.70
N LEU A 23 -16.82 -12.66 -14.69
CA LEU A 23 -17.30 -11.30 -14.47
C LEU A 23 -18.49 -11.26 -13.50
N ARG A 24 -19.45 -12.19 -13.63
CA ARG A 24 -20.54 -12.35 -12.65
C ARG A 24 -20.01 -12.70 -11.26
N HIS A 25 -18.97 -13.53 -11.17
CA HIS A 25 -18.32 -13.80 -9.89
C HIS A 25 -17.74 -12.53 -9.28
N PHE A 26 -17.10 -11.67 -10.07
CA PHE A 26 -16.53 -10.40 -9.60
C PHE A 26 -17.59 -9.41 -9.08
N GLU A 27 -18.83 -9.50 -9.56
CA GLU A 27 -19.96 -8.72 -9.05
C GLU A 27 -20.60 -9.35 -7.80
N SER A 28 -20.24 -10.58 -7.45
CA SER A 28 -20.86 -11.30 -6.35
C SER A 28 -20.39 -10.81 -4.96
N PRO A 29 -21.26 -10.88 -3.93
CA PRO A 29 -20.86 -10.62 -2.55
C PRO A 29 -19.71 -11.51 -2.07
N THR A 30 -19.62 -12.73 -2.60
CA THR A 30 -18.55 -13.70 -2.33
C THR A 30 -17.18 -13.18 -2.75
N TRP A 31 -17.07 -12.61 -3.95
CA TRP A 31 -15.83 -12.01 -4.42
C TRP A 31 -15.43 -10.80 -3.59
N VAL A 32 -16.38 -9.90 -3.31
CA VAL A 32 -16.15 -8.73 -2.45
C VAL A 32 -15.61 -9.18 -1.09
N ARG A 33 -16.24 -10.17 -0.43
CA ARG A 33 -15.76 -10.71 0.84
C ARG A 33 -14.33 -11.28 0.75
N LEU A 34 -14.00 -11.98 -0.33
CA LEU A 34 -12.67 -12.53 -0.57
C LEU A 34 -11.61 -11.42 -0.71
N VAL A 35 -11.88 -10.42 -1.56
CA VAL A 35 -11.02 -9.25 -1.75
C VAL A 35 -10.78 -8.55 -0.42
N LEU A 36 -11.85 -8.24 0.32
CA LEU A 36 -11.74 -7.52 1.59
C LEU A 36 -10.97 -8.31 2.65
N ARG A 37 -11.18 -9.63 2.73
CA ARG A 37 -10.44 -10.51 3.64
C ARG A 37 -8.94 -10.47 3.37
N GLN A 38 -8.52 -10.34 2.11
CA GLN A 38 -7.11 -10.24 1.74
C GLN A 38 -6.54 -8.83 1.91
N VAL A 39 -7.29 -7.79 1.56
CA VAL A 39 -6.80 -6.40 1.53
C VAL A 39 -6.78 -5.76 2.92
N VAL A 40 -7.83 -5.96 3.73
CA VAL A 40 -7.95 -5.30 5.05
C VAL A 40 -6.76 -5.57 5.97
N PRO A 41 -6.23 -6.81 6.10
CA PRO A 41 -5.02 -7.07 6.88
C PRO A 41 -3.79 -6.33 6.34
N GLN A 42 -3.67 -6.17 5.02
CA GLN A 42 -2.55 -5.46 4.38
C GLN A 42 -2.61 -3.96 4.67
N LEU A 43 -3.81 -3.37 4.67
CA LEU A 43 -3.99 -1.96 5.03
C LEU A 43 -3.59 -1.68 6.47
N LYS A 44 -3.90 -2.59 7.40
CA LYS A 44 -3.46 -2.47 8.79
C LYS A 44 -1.92 -2.50 8.91
N ARG A 45 -1.24 -3.21 8.00
CA ARG A 45 0.22 -3.41 8.00
C ARG A 45 1.00 -2.31 7.26
N ILE A 46 0.44 -1.76 6.18
CA ILE A 46 1.11 -0.79 5.28
C ILE A 46 0.55 0.63 5.52
N SER A 47 -0.15 0.87 6.64
CA SER A 47 -0.66 2.21 6.92
C SER A 47 0.50 3.18 7.11
N PRO A 48 0.63 4.21 6.25
CA PRO A 48 1.65 5.24 6.42
C PRO A 48 1.39 6.07 7.66
N THR A 49 2.41 6.78 8.11
CA THR A 49 2.27 7.83 9.12
C THR A 49 1.42 8.97 8.56
N ASP A 50 0.62 9.61 9.41
CA ASP A 50 -0.17 10.79 9.02
C ASP A 50 0.74 11.83 8.35
N PRO A 51 0.43 12.27 7.12
CA PRO A 51 1.30 13.16 6.37
C PRO A 51 1.57 14.47 7.11
N LYS A 52 0.56 15.03 7.81
CA LYS A 52 0.73 16.28 8.56
C LYS A 52 1.65 16.07 9.76
N ALA A 53 1.49 14.96 10.48
CA ALA A 53 2.39 14.58 11.57
C ALA A 53 3.82 14.38 11.07
N LEU A 54 4.02 13.68 9.95
CA LEU A 54 5.34 13.45 9.37
C LEU A 54 6.00 14.76 8.93
N THR A 55 5.28 15.63 8.19
CA THR A 55 5.80 16.94 7.78
C THR A 55 6.16 17.82 8.98
N LYS A 56 5.34 17.80 10.04
CA LYS A 56 5.65 18.52 11.28
C LYS A 56 6.95 18.02 11.90
N MET A 57 7.11 16.70 12.04
CA MET A 57 8.33 16.10 12.60
C MET A 57 9.58 16.47 11.82
N VAL A 58 9.51 16.45 10.48
CA VAL A 58 10.64 16.82 9.61
C VAL A 58 11.02 18.29 9.82
N ARG A 59 10.04 19.21 9.80
CA ARG A 59 10.28 20.64 10.03
C ARG A 59 10.84 20.92 11.42
N ASP A 60 10.35 20.20 12.43
CA ASP A 60 10.86 20.33 13.80
C ASP A 60 12.32 19.89 13.90
N ALA A 61 12.70 18.81 13.20
CA ALA A 61 14.08 18.35 13.14
C ALA A 61 15.02 19.31 12.40
N GLU A 62 14.58 19.89 11.27
CA GLU A 62 15.34 20.89 10.51
C GLU A 62 15.65 22.15 11.34
N ARG A 63 14.71 22.56 12.19
CA ARG A 63 14.86 23.74 13.07
C ARG A 63 15.83 23.54 14.23
N ILE A 64 15.89 22.33 14.77
CA ILE A 64 16.78 21.99 15.90
C ILE A 64 18.23 21.83 15.40
N GLY A 65 18.41 21.46 14.14
CA GLY A 65 19.73 21.14 13.57
C GLY A 65 20.29 19.82 14.13
N PRO A 66 21.30 19.23 13.47
CA PRO A 66 21.94 18.04 13.99
C PRO A 66 22.75 18.36 15.25
N PRO A 67 22.69 17.55 16.32
CA PRO A 67 23.64 17.67 17.42
C PRO A 67 25.07 17.52 16.90
N ALA A 68 25.92 18.51 17.16
CA ALA A 68 27.30 18.52 16.70
C ALA A 68 28.12 17.41 17.39
N GLY A 69 28.90 16.66 16.61
CA GLY A 69 29.91 15.73 17.13
C GLY A 69 29.45 14.32 17.48
N GLN A 70 28.24 13.90 17.08
CA GLN A 70 27.81 12.50 17.21
C GLN A 70 27.83 11.78 15.85
N GLU A 71 28.09 10.47 15.86
CA GLU A 71 27.86 9.58 14.72
C GLU A 71 26.53 8.86 14.90
N ILE A 72 25.80 8.67 13.81
CA ILE A 72 24.56 7.89 13.80
C ILE A 72 24.70 6.69 12.88
N THR A 73 24.35 5.50 13.39
CA THR A 73 24.17 4.30 12.58
C THR A 73 22.71 4.16 12.19
N CYS A 74 22.38 4.38 10.93
CA CYS A 74 21.01 4.29 10.45
C CYS A 74 20.66 2.83 10.10
N SER A 75 19.75 2.21 10.85
CA SER A 75 19.37 0.80 10.61
C SER A 75 18.54 0.57 9.33
N ILE A 76 18.15 1.64 8.62
CA ILE A 76 17.37 1.55 7.37
C ILE A 76 18.30 1.33 6.18
N CYS A 77 19.37 2.13 6.06
CA CYS A 77 20.38 2.01 5.00
C CYS A 77 21.64 1.27 5.43
N MET A 78 21.73 0.90 6.72
CA MET A 78 22.89 0.24 7.34
C MET A 78 24.19 1.05 7.26
N ALA A 79 24.11 2.35 6.98
CA ALA A 79 25.27 3.24 6.90
C ALA A 79 25.41 4.11 8.16
N SER A 80 26.65 4.33 8.57
CA SER A 80 27.04 5.35 9.54
C SER A 80 27.41 6.64 8.82
N SER A 81 26.98 7.78 9.36
CA SER A 81 27.44 9.08 8.87
C SER A 81 27.63 10.05 10.04
N PRO A 82 28.62 10.95 9.97
CA PRO A 82 28.75 12.01 10.94
C PRO A 82 27.54 12.95 10.84
N LEU A 83 26.97 13.33 11.99
CA LEU A 83 25.81 14.23 12.06
C LEU A 83 26.08 15.64 11.51
N SER A 84 27.35 15.99 11.28
CA SER A 84 27.79 17.31 10.79
C SER A 84 27.67 17.52 9.28
N ASN A 85 27.39 16.48 8.49
CA ASN A 85 27.24 16.67 7.05
C ASN A 85 25.87 17.31 6.75
N LEU A 86 25.86 18.52 6.17
CA LEU A 86 24.62 19.24 5.79
C LEU A 86 23.69 18.41 4.88
N ALA A 87 24.26 17.44 4.16
CA ALA A 87 23.55 16.48 3.31
C ALA A 87 22.83 15.35 4.08
N THR A 88 23.10 15.16 5.37
CA THR A 88 22.52 14.11 6.22
C THR A 88 21.79 14.72 7.42
N SER A 89 20.69 15.43 7.16
CA SER A 89 19.73 15.77 8.20
C SER A 89 19.24 14.48 8.88
N THR A 90 19.03 14.52 10.20
CA THR A 90 18.53 13.37 10.96
C THR A 90 17.15 13.64 11.52
N LEU A 91 16.34 12.59 11.62
CA LEU A 91 15.01 12.65 12.20
C LEU A 91 14.98 11.76 13.43
N GLN A 92 14.71 12.36 14.59
CA GLN A 92 14.41 11.64 15.81
C GLN A 92 12.91 11.36 15.88
N LEU A 93 12.53 10.09 16.02
CA LEU A 93 11.14 9.70 16.23
C LEU A 93 10.72 9.96 17.68
N PRO A 94 9.41 10.06 17.99
CA PRO A 94 8.92 10.25 19.36
C PRO A 94 9.35 9.16 20.35
N CYS A 95 9.72 7.98 19.85
CA CYS A 95 10.28 6.89 20.66
C CYS A 95 11.78 7.03 20.98
N GLY A 96 12.42 8.13 20.57
CA GLY A 96 13.82 8.42 20.85
C GLY A 96 14.82 7.94 19.78
N HIS A 97 14.44 6.99 18.92
CA HIS A 97 15.32 6.47 17.87
C HIS A 97 15.55 7.48 16.74
N ARG A 98 16.77 7.50 16.20
CA ARG A 98 17.19 8.42 15.14
C ARG A 98 17.50 7.67 13.85
N PHE A 99 17.24 8.32 12.72
CA PHE A 99 17.57 7.85 11.37
C PHE A 99 17.96 9.05 10.50
N HIS A 100 18.56 8.82 9.33
CA HIS A 100 18.64 9.87 8.30
C HIS A 100 17.22 10.32 7.93
N CYS A 101 17.02 11.62 7.74
CA CYS A 101 15.71 12.20 7.46
C CYS A 101 15.06 11.56 6.22
N GLY A 102 15.81 11.44 5.11
CA GLY A 102 15.34 10.77 3.90
C GLY A 102 14.98 9.29 4.11
N CYS A 103 15.78 8.55 4.90
CA CYS A 103 15.49 7.16 5.24
C CYS A 103 14.22 7.05 6.10
N ALA A 104 14.09 7.89 7.12
CA ALA A 104 12.93 7.94 7.99
C ALA A 104 11.66 8.29 7.21
N GLN A 105 11.71 9.31 6.34
CA GLN A 105 10.59 9.73 5.52
C GLN A 105 10.17 8.64 4.52
N SER A 106 11.12 8.01 3.85
CA SER A 106 10.86 6.89 2.93
C SER A 106 10.20 5.70 3.65
N TRP A 107 10.63 5.40 4.88
CA TRP A 107 9.99 4.38 5.70
C TRP A 107 8.59 4.79 6.16
N LEU A 108 8.45 6.02 6.69
CA LEU A 108 7.23 6.50 7.32
C LEU A 108 6.10 6.84 6.34
N THR A 109 6.43 7.04 5.06
CA THR A 109 5.45 7.11 3.96
C THR A 109 4.89 5.74 3.55
N ARG A 110 5.45 4.63 4.07
CA ARG A 110 4.96 3.27 3.82
C ARG A 110 4.46 2.56 5.07
N ARG A 111 4.97 2.95 6.23
CA ARG A 111 4.67 2.33 7.53
C ARG A 111 4.52 3.40 8.59
N SER A 112 3.75 3.11 9.62
CA SER A 112 3.51 4.03 10.73
C SER A 112 4.23 3.58 12.01
N THR A 113 5.29 2.80 11.88
CA THR A 113 6.00 2.22 13.02
C THR A 113 7.49 2.48 12.94
N CYS A 114 8.14 2.69 14.09
CA CYS A 114 9.59 2.75 14.18
C CYS A 114 10.23 1.44 13.67
N PRO A 115 11.28 1.49 12.80
CA PRO A 115 11.99 0.31 12.34
C PRO A 115 12.65 -0.53 13.46
N LEU A 116 13.02 0.11 14.57
CA LEU A 116 13.77 -0.52 15.67
C LEU A 116 12.84 -1.10 16.74
N CYS A 117 12.00 -0.26 17.35
CA CYS A 117 11.17 -0.67 18.49
C CYS A 117 9.69 -0.91 18.16
N ARG A 118 9.29 -0.75 16.88
CA ARG A 118 7.89 -0.85 16.42
C ARG A 118 6.91 0.13 17.09
N PHE A 119 7.40 1.15 17.80
CA PHE A 119 6.57 2.22 18.34
C PHE A 119 5.65 2.80 17.26
N GLN A 120 4.36 2.89 17.56
CA GLN A 120 3.31 3.28 16.62
C GLN A 120 3.20 4.81 16.56
N LEU A 121 3.53 5.38 15.41
CA LEU A 121 3.27 6.77 15.06
C LEU A 121 1.79 6.96 14.63
N PRO A 122 1.28 8.21 14.65
CA PRO A 122 -0.07 8.51 14.15
C PRO A 122 -0.25 7.97 12.73
N LYS A 123 -1.26 7.13 12.51
CA LYS A 123 -1.56 6.58 11.18
C LYS A 123 -2.28 7.63 10.35
N ALA A 124 -1.94 7.72 9.06
CA ALA A 124 -2.78 8.45 8.09
C ALA A 124 -4.22 7.92 8.10
N TYR A 125 -4.37 6.62 8.37
CA TYR A 125 -5.64 5.93 8.47
C TYR A 125 -5.72 5.24 9.84
N ALA A 126 -6.06 6.01 10.87
CA ALA A 126 -6.45 5.50 12.18
C ALA A 126 -7.98 5.43 12.26
N GLY A 127 -8.56 4.23 12.23
CA GLY A 127 -10.00 4.02 12.45
C GLY A 127 -10.69 3.09 11.44
N THR A 128 -11.98 2.90 11.67
CA THR A 128 -12.94 2.29 10.75
C THR A 128 -12.97 3.08 9.44
N PHE A 129 -12.79 2.40 8.33
CA PHE A 129 -12.94 2.93 6.98
C PHE A 129 -14.23 2.39 6.38
N ALA A 130 -14.98 3.25 5.70
CA ALA A 130 -16.11 2.80 4.90
C ALA A 130 -15.59 2.42 3.51
N ILE A 131 -15.88 1.21 3.06
CA ILE A 131 -15.55 0.79 1.71
C ILE A 131 -16.68 1.26 0.81
N ALA A 132 -16.42 2.31 0.04
CA ALA A 132 -17.40 2.96 -0.80
C ALA A 132 -17.64 2.16 -2.09
N ALA A 133 -16.58 1.58 -2.66
CA ALA A 133 -16.68 0.76 -3.87
C ALA A 133 -15.55 -0.26 -3.98
N VAL A 134 -15.84 -1.40 -4.63
CA VAL A 134 -14.86 -2.38 -5.09
C VAL A 134 -15.12 -2.62 -6.57
N GLN A 135 -14.24 -2.11 -7.42
CA GLN A 135 -14.32 -2.25 -8.88
C GLN A 135 -13.29 -3.29 -9.33
N SER A 136 -13.75 -4.34 -10.00
CA SER A 136 -12.88 -5.42 -10.46
C SER A 136 -12.86 -5.46 -11.98
N THR A 137 -11.67 -5.48 -12.56
CA THR A 137 -11.45 -5.55 -13.99
C THR A 137 -10.68 -6.82 -14.30
N LEU A 138 -11.25 -7.69 -15.12
CA LEU A 138 -10.55 -8.86 -15.63
C LEU A 138 -9.50 -8.43 -16.66
N VAL A 139 -8.26 -8.88 -16.46
CA VAL A 139 -7.18 -8.67 -17.43
C VAL A 139 -7.13 -9.89 -18.34
N LEU A 140 -7.49 -9.68 -19.60
CA LEU A 140 -7.52 -10.72 -20.62
C LEU A 140 -6.18 -10.75 -21.39
N PRO A 141 -5.74 -11.93 -21.86
CA PRO A 141 -4.61 -12.02 -22.77
C PRO A 141 -4.94 -11.40 -24.15
N PRO A 142 -3.92 -10.98 -24.92
CA PRO A 142 -4.10 -10.23 -26.18
C PRO A 142 -4.80 -11.03 -27.30
N GLU A 143 -4.90 -12.36 -27.17
CA GLU A 143 -5.65 -13.24 -28.09
C GLU A 143 -7.17 -13.04 -28.08
N HIS A 144 -7.66 -12.17 -27.21
CA HIS A 144 -9.07 -11.75 -27.15
C HIS A 144 -9.32 -10.38 -27.81
N ASP A 145 -8.28 -9.73 -28.36
CA ASP A 145 -8.43 -8.46 -29.05
C ASP A 145 -9.30 -8.60 -30.31
N GLY A 146 -10.25 -7.69 -30.48
CA GLY A 146 -11.14 -7.64 -31.65
C GLY A 146 -12.41 -8.52 -31.56
N LEU A 147 -12.62 -9.24 -30.45
CA LEU A 147 -13.87 -9.99 -30.22
C LEU A 147 -15.03 -9.05 -29.89
N THR A 148 -16.23 -9.41 -30.34
CA THR A 148 -17.45 -8.75 -29.86
C THR A 148 -17.72 -9.08 -28.40
N SER A 149 -18.51 -8.26 -27.72
CA SER A 149 -18.87 -8.50 -26.32
C SER A 149 -19.53 -9.86 -26.09
N SER A 150 -20.38 -10.31 -27.02
CA SER A 150 -21.06 -11.61 -26.91
C SER A 150 -20.09 -12.78 -27.05
N GLU A 151 -19.19 -12.72 -28.04
CA GLU A 151 -18.16 -13.75 -28.25
C GLU A 151 -17.23 -13.82 -27.05
N LEU A 152 -16.80 -12.66 -26.55
CA LEU A 152 -15.92 -12.58 -25.40
C LEU A 152 -16.55 -13.22 -24.16
N LEU A 153 -17.79 -12.85 -23.83
CA LEU A 153 -18.50 -13.36 -22.65
C LEU A 153 -18.69 -14.88 -22.70
N SER A 154 -18.87 -15.46 -23.88
CA SER A 154 -19.07 -16.90 -24.09
C SER A 154 -17.78 -17.71 -24.13
N ARG A 155 -16.61 -17.06 -24.25
CA ARG A 155 -15.33 -17.75 -24.43
C ARG A 155 -14.92 -18.45 -23.14
N SER A 156 -14.54 -19.73 -23.26
CA SER A 156 -14.01 -20.50 -22.14
C SER A 156 -12.66 -19.94 -21.71
N VAL A 157 -12.45 -19.88 -20.39
CA VAL A 157 -11.21 -19.35 -19.83
C VAL A 157 -10.15 -20.44 -19.59
N GLY A 158 -10.51 -21.71 -19.74
CA GLY A 158 -9.61 -22.84 -19.53
C GLY A 158 -9.12 -22.98 -18.08
N ASP A 159 -7.97 -23.64 -17.91
CA ASP A 159 -7.31 -23.87 -16.60
C ASP A 159 -6.30 -22.75 -16.24
N GLU A 160 -6.24 -21.67 -17.02
CA GLU A 160 -5.24 -20.61 -16.82
C GLU A 160 -5.58 -19.69 -15.65
N THR A 161 -4.57 -19.32 -14.88
CA THR A 161 -4.75 -18.35 -13.78
C THR A 161 -4.90 -16.95 -14.33
N LEU A 162 -6.11 -16.41 -14.20
CA LEU A 162 -6.46 -15.06 -14.59
C LEU A 162 -5.95 -14.01 -13.60
N ARG A 163 -5.80 -12.79 -14.10
CA ARG A 163 -5.48 -11.62 -13.28
C ARG A 163 -6.68 -10.69 -13.22
N ALA A 164 -7.02 -10.27 -12.01
CA ALA A 164 -8.03 -9.24 -11.78
C ALA A 164 -7.37 -8.00 -11.19
N ALA A 165 -7.51 -6.86 -11.86
CA ALA A 165 -7.17 -5.57 -11.29
C ALA A 165 -8.36 -5.08 -10.45
N VAL A 166 -8.17 -4.97 -9.15
CA VAL A 166 -9.20 -4.56 -8.21
C VAL A 166 -8.87 -3.18 -7.66
N LYS A 167 -9.74 -2.22 -7.94
CA LYS A 167 -9.70 -0.86 -7.39
C LYS A 167 -10.69 -0.76 -6.23
N ILE A 168 -10.20 -0.38 -5.06
CA ILE A 168 -11.01 -0.22 -3.85
C ILE A 168 -11.03 1.27 -3.50
N THR A 169 -12.22 1.84 -3.45
CA THR A 169 -12.45 3.22 -3.00
C THR A 169 -12.91 3.20 -1.56
N MET A 170 -12.23 3.97 -0.72
CA MET A 170 -12.56 4.09 0.69
C MET A 170 -12.93 5.52 1.03
N ALA A 171 -13.99 5.68 1.81
CA ALA A 171 -14.40 6.92 2.42
C ALA A 171 -14.03 6.92 3.90
N ARG A 172 -13.75 8.13 4.40
CA ARG A 172 -13.57 8.41 5.82
C ARG A 172 -14.87 8.99 6.38
#